data_AF-A0A5J5U1A7-F1
#
_entry.id   AF-A0A5J5U1A7-F1
#
_cell.length_a   1.000
_cell.length_b   1.000
_cell.length_c   1.000
_cell.angle_alpha   90.00
_cell.angle_beta   90.00
_cell.angle_gamma   90.00
#
_symmetry.space_group_name_H-M   'P 1'
#
loop_
_entity.id
_entity.type
_entity.pdbx_description
1 polymer ?
#
loop_
_entity_poly.entity_id
_entity_poly.type
_entity_poly.pdbx_seq_one_letter_code
_entity_poly.pdbx_strand_id
1 'polypeptide(L)'
;MANAGSSLMGIGTATGKTRARDAALNAIQSPLLDLGIERATGIVWNITGGSHLTLFKVNTAAEVIYDLVDPTANLIFGAVIDPSISGQVSITLIATRFKRQEET
;
A
#
# COMPACT_ATOMS: atom_id res chain seq x y z
N MET A 1 -10.76 -7.29 9.83
CA MET A 1 -10.33 -6.00 10.42
C MET A 1 -11.08 -5.68 11.74
N ALA A 2 -11.36 -6.67 12.61
CA ALA A 2 -12.02 -6.39 13.89
C ALA A 2 -10.99 -5.86 14.91
N ASN A 3 -11.35 -4.85 15.71
CA ASN A 3 -10.52 -4.27 16.78
C ASN A 3 -9.15 -3.71 16.33
N ALA A 4 -9.06 -3.12 15.12
CA ALA A 4 -7.81 -2.59 14.58
C ALA A 4 -7.40 -1.21 15.15
N GLY A 5 -8.32 -0.53 15.85
CA GLY A 5 -8.09 0.84 16.35
C GLY A 5 -8.09 1.86 15.21
N SER A 6 -7.34 2.95 15.37
CA SER A 6 -7.19 3.97 14.33
C SER A 6 -6.57 3.38 13.06
N SER A 7 -7.12 3.79 11.91
CA SER A 7 -6.67 3.36 10.59
C SER A 7 -6.49 4.55 9.68
N LEU A 8 -5.46 4.51 8.84
CA LEU A 8 -5.24 5.46 7.77
C LEU A 8 -5.26 4.72 6.44
N MET A 9 -5.70 5.41 5.38
CA MET A 9 -5.85 4.83 4.06
C MET A 9 -5.13 5.69 3.04
N GLY A 10 -4.25 5.09 2.25
CA GLY A 10 -3.60 5.72 1.12
C GLY A 10 -4.04 5.08 -0.18
N ILE A 11 -4.25 5.89 -1.21
CA ILE A 11 -4.55 5.39 -2.56
C ILE A 11 -3.58 6.02 -3.52
N GLY A 12 -2.99 5.20 -4.38
CA GLY A 12 -2.08 5.63 -5.43
C GLY A 12 -2.41 4.96 -6.74
N THR A 13 -2.37 5.73 -7.82
CA THR A 13 -2.52 5.19 -9.18
C THR A 13 -1.35 5.63 -10.04
N ALA A 14 -0.98 4.80 -11.01
CA ALA A 14 0.03 5.15 -11.99
C ALA A 14 -0.12 4.34 -13.28
N THR A 15 0.53 4.82 -14.35
CA THR A 15 0.52 4.24 -15.69
C THR A 15 1.96 4.11 -16.22
N GLY A 16 2.15 3.37 -17.32
CA GLY A 16 3.47 3.20 -17.94
C GLY A 16 4.26 1.98 -17.47
N LYS A 17 5.60 2.04 -17.63
CA LYS A 17 6.51 0.91 -17.38
C LYS A 17 6.75 0.67 -15.88
N THR A 18 6.90 1.74 -15.11
CA THR A 18 7.18 1.75 -13.66
C THR A 18 5.91 1.87 -12.80
N ARG A 19 4.72 1.75 -13.40
CA ARG A 19 3.42 1.98 -12.76
C ARG A 19 3.20 1.28 -11.42
N ALA A 20 3.75 0.09 -11.20
CA ALA A 20 3.57 -0.58 -9.91
C ALA A 20 4.35 0.12 -8.80
N ARG A 21 5.60 0.51 -9.08
CA ARG A 21 6.45 1.29 -8.17
C ARG A 21 5.86 2.66 -7.89
N ASP A 22 5.46 3.35 -8.96
CA ASP A 22 4.96 4.73 -8.86
C ASP A 22 3.59 4.77 -8.17
N ALA A 23 2.71 3.78 -8.41
CA ALA A 23 1.45 3.67 -7.69
C ALA A 23 1.68 3.41 -6.20
N ALA A 24 2.70 2.63 -5.83
CA ALA A 24 3.03 2.38 -4.42
C ALA A 24 3.52 3.66 -3.74
N LEU A 25 4.44 4.39 -4.38
CA LEU A 25 4.90 5.69 -3.87
C LEU A 25 3.75 6.69 -3.70
N ASN A 26 2.89 6.80 -4.71
CA ASN A 26 1.72 7.67 -4.66
C ASN A 26 0.75 7.27 -3.54
N ALA A 27 0.59 5.96 -3.27
CA ALA A 27 -0.27 5.49 -2.20
C ALA A 27 0.27 5.88 -0.83
N ILE A 28 1.59 5.83 -0.63
CA ILE A 28 2.27 6.17 0.63
C ILE A 28 2.31 7.69 0.85
N GLN A 29 2.51 8.46 -0.21
CA GLN A 29 2.51 9.93 -0.17
C GLN A 29 1.11 10.54 -0.21
N SER A 30 0.07 9.70 -0.10
CA SER A 30 -1.31 10.17 -0.14
C SER A 30 -1.57 11.12 1.03
N PRO A 31 -2.24 12.27 0.83
CA PRO A 31 -2.56 13.23 1.89
C PRO A 31 -3.50 12.64 2.97
N LEU A 32 -4.06 11.46 2.73
CA LEU A 32 -4.87 10.71 3.69
C LEU A 32 -4.01 9.93 4.72
N LEU A 33 -2.68 9.89 4.56
CA LEU A 33 -1.71 9.24 5.45
C LEU A 33 -0.96 10.29 6.30
N ASP A 34 -1.70 11.03 7.11
CA ASP A 34 -1.20 12.22 7.83
C ASP A 34 -0.09 11.92 8.87
N LEU A 35 -0.09 10.70 9.45
CA LEU A 35 0.86 10.29 10.50
C LEU A 35 2.05 9.45 10.00
N GLY A 36 2.17 9.24 8.69
CA GLY A 36 3.18 8.36 8.08
C GLY A 36 2.92 6.87 8.35
N ILE A 37 3.33 6.00 7.41
CA ILE A 37 3.11 4.55 7.53
C ILE A 37 4.14 3.86 8.42
N GLU A 38 5.23 4.55 8.78
CA GLU A 38 6.39 3.94 9.45
C GLU A 38 6.04 3.37 10.84
N ARG A 39 4.98 3.90 11.47
CA ARG A 39 4.55 3.52 12.82
C ARG A 39 3.42 2.49 12.84
N ALA A 40 2.91 2.09 11.67
CA ALA A 40 1.84 1.12 11.58
C ALA A 40 2.38 -0.30 11.80
N THR A 41 1.76 -1.04 12.72
CA THR A 41 2.14 -2.45 13.01
C THR A 41 1.30 -3.47 12.24
N GLY A 42 0.21 -3.03 11.62
CA GLY A 42 -0.61 -3.86 10.74
C GLY A 42 -0.93 -3.11 9.45
N ILE A 43 -0.46 -3.63 8.32
CA ILE A 43 -0.64 -2.99 7.02
C ILE A 43 -1.32 -3.98 6.09
N VAL A 44 -2.43 -3.54 5.50
CA VAL A 44 -3.13 -4.28 4.46
C VAL A 44 -3.07 -3.47 3.19
N TRP A 45 -2.55 -4.02 2.12
CA TRP A 45 -2.54 -3.35 0.83
C TRP A 45 -3.08 -4.25 -0.27
N ASN A 46 -3.67 -3.62 -1.27
CA ASN A 46 -4.22 -4.30 -2.43
C ASN A 46 -3.70 -3.62 -3.69
N ILE A 47 -3.27 -4.43 -4.65
CA ILE A 47 -2.92 -3.99 -5.99
C ILE A 47 -3.98 -4.46 -6.98
N THR A 48 -4.59 -3.52 -7.67
CA THR A 48 -5.53 -3.78 -8.76
C THR A 48 -4.90 -3.36 -10.08
N GLY A 49 -4.92 -4.25 -11.06
CA GLY A 49 -4.43 -3.95 -12.40
C GLY A 49 -5.11 -4.81 -13.46
N GLY A 50 -4.86 -4.46 -14.71
CA GLY A 50 -5.34 -5.24 -15.85
C GLY A 50 -4.72 -6.63 -15.96
N SER A 51 -5.08 -7.33 -17.03
CA SER A 51 -4.53 -8.66 -17.41
C SER A 51 -3.00 -8.70 -17.54
N HIS A 52 -2.33 -7.54 -17.64
CA HIS A 52 -0.88 -7.41 -17.69
C HIS A 52 -0.21 -7.22 -16.32
N LEU A 53 -0.93 -7.44 -15.21
CA LEU A 53 -0.35 -7.43 -13.87
C LEU A 53 0.42 -8.74 -13.64
N THR A 54 1.75 -8.64 -13.64
CA THR A 54 2.64 -9.78 -13.42
C THR A 54 3.14 -9.83 -11.99
N LEU A 55 3.55 -11.01 -11.51
CA LEU A 55 4.17 -11.17 -10.18
C LEU A 55 5.37 -10.24 -9.98
N PHE A 56 6.16 -9.99 -11.04
CA PHE A 56 7.26 -9.03 -10.98
C PHE A 56 6.80 -7.62 -10.58
N LYS A 57 5.70 -7.12 -11.15
CA LYS A 57 5.15 -5.80 -10.80
C LYS A 57 4.64 -5.76 -9.36
N VAL A 58 3.98 -6.84 -8.92
CA VAL A 58 3.53 -6.96 -7.53
C VAL A 58 4.72 -6.93 -6.58
N ASN A 59 5.80 -7.65 -6.89
CA ASN A 59 7.02 -7.66 -6.09
C ASN A 59 7.68 -6.28 -6.02
N THR A 60 7.80 -5.56 -7.14
CA THR A 60 8.34 -4.19 -7.15
C THR A 60 7.52 -3.23 -6.29
N ALA A 61 6.19 -3.34 -6.30
CA ALA A 61 5.33 -2.53 -5.44
C ALA A 61 5.52 -2.92 -3.96
N ALA A 62 5.63 -4.22 -3.68
CA ALA A 62 5.85 -4.72 -2.33
C ALA A 62 7.18 -4.23 -1.74
N GLU A 63 8.28 -4.29 -2.49
CA GLU A 63 9.60 -3.80 -2.07
C GLU A 63 9.54 -2.34 -1.59
N VAL A 64 8.89 -1.46 -2.35
CA VAL A 64 8.71 -0.05 -1.96
C VAL A 64 7.95 0.09 -0.64
N ILE A 65 6.89 -0.70 -0.44
CA ILE A 65 6.11 -0.66 0.79
C ILE A 65 6.94 -1.22 1.95
N TYR A 66 7.66 -2.32 1.76
CA TYR A 66 8.51 -2.93 2.79
C TYR A 66 9.66 -2.03 3.24
N ASP A 67 10.26 -1.27 2.34
CA ASP A 67 11.37 -0.36 2.68
C ASP A 67 10.94 0.81 3.58
N LEU A 68 9.64 1.14 3.60
CA LEU A 68 9.08 2.32 4.28
C LEU A 68 8.30 1.97 5.55
N VAL A 69 8.14 0.69 5.87
CA VAL A 69 7.35 0.23 7.02
C VAL A 69 8.24 -0.39 8.09
N ASP A 70 7.74 -0.46 9.33
CA ASP A 70 8.46 -1.14 10.41
C ASP A 70 8.72 -2.62 10.01
N PRO A 71 9.96 -3.14 10.11
CA PRO A 71 10.29 -4.52 9.77
C PRO A 71 9.51 -5.57 10.57
N THR A 72 8.96 -5.18 11.72
CA THR A 72 8.13 -6.02 12.58
C THR A 72 6.63 -5.90 12.27
N ALA A 73 6.25 -5.05 11.32
CA ALA A 73 4.86 -4.87 10.93
C ALA A 73 4.32 -6.13 10.22
N ASN A 74 3.09 -6.51 10.57
CA ASN A 74 2.40 -7.56 9.85
C ASN A 74 1.82 -6.99 8.56
N LEU A 75 2.34 -7.47 7.42
CA LEU A 75 1.92 -7.04 6.09
C LEU A 75 1.02 -8.10 5.42
N ILE A 76 -0.17 -7.68 5.00
CA ILE A 76 -1.09 -8.49 4.22
C ILE A 76 -1.22 -7.85 2.84
N PHE A 77 -0.95 -8.63 1.79
CA PHE A 77 -1.13 -8.19 0.42
C PHE A 77 -2.33 -8.88 -0.24
N GLY A 78 -3.01 -8.15 -1.11
CA GLY A 78 -4.03 -8.65 -2.02
C GLY A 78 -3.71 -8.24 -3.45
N ALA A 79 -4.07 -9.08 -4.41
CA ALA A 79 -3.94 -8.76 -5.83
C ALA A 79 -5.27 -9.05 -6.53
N VAL A 80 -5.76 -8.08 -7.29
CA VAL A 80 -7.00 -8.18 -8.07
C VAL A 80 -6.68 -7.90 -9.53
N ILE A 81 -7.07 -8.84 -10.39
CA ILE A 81 -7.00 -8.66 -11.83
C ILE A 81 -8.37 -8.17 -12.28
N ASP A 82 -8.42 -6.93 -12.76
CA ASP A 82 -9.62 -6.32 -13.33
C ASP A 82 -9.40 -6.08 -14.84
N PRO A 83 -10.03 -6.88 -15.73
CA PRO A 83 -9.89 -6.72 -17.18
C PRO A 83 -10.37 -5.37 -17.71
N SER A 84 -11.21 -4.64 -16.96
CA SER A 84 -11.68 -3.30 -17.37
C SER A 84 -10.59 -2.23 -17.25
N ILE A 85 -9.57 -2.47 -16.42
CA ILE A 85 -8.45 -1.56 -16.22
C ILE A 85 -7.34 -1.88 -17.23
N SER A 86 -7.12 -0.97 -18.19
CA SER A 86 -6.03 -1.10 -19.17
C SER A 86 -4.93 -0.08 -18.93
N GLY A 87 -3.67 -0.52 -18.95
CA GLY A 87 -2.51 0.38 -18.86
C GLY A 87 -2.24 1.01 -17.48
N GLN A 88 -3.16 0.91 -16.53
CA GLN A 88 -3.04 1.47 -15.18
C GLN A 88 -2.85 0.39 -14.11
N VAL A 89 -2.29 0.80 -12.97
CA VAL A 89 -2.30 0.06 -11.71
C VAL A 89 -2.82 1.00 -10.63
N SER A 90 -3.68 0.48 -9.76
CA SER A 90 -4.16 1.15 -8.55
C SER A 90 -3.69 0.36 -7.33
N ILE A 91 -3.12 1.05 -6.36
CA ILE A 91 -2.73 0.48 -5.07
C ILE A 91 -3.52 1.19 -3.98
N THR A 92 -4.16 0.38 -3.15
CA THR A 92 -4.84 0.84 -1.95
C THR A 92 -4.08 0.29 -0.75
N LEU A 93 -3.67 1.16 0.16
CA LEU A 93 -2.98 0.81 1.39
C LEU A 93 -3.84 1.22 2.58
N ILE A 94 -3.94 0.34 3.56
CA ILE A 94 -4.66 0.53 4.81
C ILE A 94 -3.68 0.22 5.93
N ALA A 95 -3.25 1.26 6.62
CA ALA A 95 -2.39 1.17 7.79
C ALA A 95 -3.24 1.19 9.06
N THR A 96 -2.98 0.27 9.98
CA THR A 96 -3.72 0.07 11.22
C THR A 96 -2.76 -0.15 12.38
N ARG A 97 -3.28 -0.03 13.62
CA ARG A 97 -2.52 -0.27 14.85
C ARG A 97 -1.23 0.57 14.89
N PHE A 98 -1.40 1.87 14.93
CA PHE A 98 -0.29 2.81 15.15
C PHE A 98 0.16 2.72 16.60
N LYS A 99 1.48 2.59 16.82
CA LYS A 99 2.06 2.72 18.17
C LYS A 99 1.74 4.14 18.68
N ARG A 100 1.05 4.25 19.81
CA ARG A 100 0.70 5.54 20.44
C ARG A 100 2.00 6.22 20.87
N GLN A 101 2.14 7.54 20.63
CA GLN A 101 3.18 8.31 21.32
C GLN A 101 2.95 8.16 22.82
N GLU A 102 3.93 7.64 23.54
CA GLU A 102 4.01 7.93 24.97
C GLU A 102 4.22 9.44 25.07
N GLU A 103 3.14 10.17 25.38
CA GLU A 103 3.23 11.55 25.86
C GLU A 103 4.08 11.49 27.14
N THR A 104 5.33 11.93 27.02
CA THR A 104 6.22 12.16 28.18
C THR A 104 5.86 13.49 28.82
#